data_AF-A0A4Y9KUZ4-F1
#
_entry.id   AF-A0A4Y9KUZ4-F1
#
_cell.length_a   1.000
_cell.length_b   1.000
_cell.length_c   1.000
_cell.angle_alpha   90.00
_cell.angle_beta   90.00
_cell.angle_gamma   90.00
#
_symmetry.space_group_name_H-M   'P 1'
#
loop_
_entity.id
_entity.type
_entity.pdbx_description
1 polymer ?
#
loop_
_entity_poly.entity_id
_entity_poly.type
_entity_poly.pdbx_seq_one_letter_code
_entity_poly.pdbx_strand_id
1 'polypeptide(L)'
;MALHRDIFWIGRQWAVTGAGIQAVDQRLRGVLDIDIARLWDDHLVQSRRAKPGVNAADFDKALTVARERFPQAPASDPFVAQLRALGVIEAPVVSPAVPAMRLRAEGRLARFLPQWRIRR
;
A
#
# COMPACT_ATOMS: atom_id res chain seq x y z
N MET A 1 4.17 -11.04 15.13
CA MET A 1 3.95 -11.25 13.68
C MET A 1 2.86 -10.27 13.26
N ALA A 2 3.22 -9.19 12.56
CA ALA A 2 2.25 -8.17 12.18
C ALA A 2 1.45 -8.66 10.97
N LEU A 3 0.16 -8.94 11.15
CA LEU A 3 -0.77 -9.03 10.03
C LEU A 3 -0.76 -7.65 9.36
N HIS A 4 -0.24 -7.55 8.13
CA HIS A 4 -0.24 -6.29 7.39
C HIS A 4 -1.70 -5.88 7.20
N ARG A 5 -2.15 -4.81 7.84
CA ARG A 5 -3.57 -4.40 7.89
C ARG A 5 -4.09 -3.83 6.56
N ASP A 6 -3.32 -3.98 5.49
CA ASP A 6 -3.46 -3.21 4.26
C ASP A 6 -3.58 -4.08 3.01
N ILE A 7 -3.92 -5.36 3.14
CA ILE A 7 -4.08 -6.28 2.02
C ILE A 7 -5.55 -6.29 1.57
N PHE A 8 -5.80 -5.82 0.36
CA PHE A 8 -7.09 -5.79 -0.31
C PHE A 8 -7.09 -6.76 -1.48
N TRP A 9 -7.80 -7.88 -1.33
CA TRP A 9 -7.89 -8.90 -2.38
C TRP A 9 -8.82 -8.46 -3.50
N ILE A 10 -8.37 -8.58 -4.74
CA ILE A 10 -9.14 -8.28 -5.95
C ILE A 10 -9.22 -9.54 -6.80
N GLY A 11 -10.42 -10.13 -6.82
CA GLY A 11 -10.65 -11.40 -7.49
C GLY A 11 -9.81 -12.51 -6.88
N ARG A 12 -9.22 -13.36 -7.74
CA ARG A 12 -8.41 -14.52 -7.32
C ARG A 12 -6.91 -14.33 -7.54
N GLN A 13 -6.53 -13.40 -8.40
CA GLN A 13 -5.16 -13.29 -8.89
C GLN A 13 -4.40 -12.09 -8.31
N TRP A 14 -5.08 -11.12 -7.71
CA TRP A 14 -4.48 -9.85 -7.34
C TRP A 14 -4.78 -9.44 -5.90
N ALA A 15 -3.83 -8.73 -5.29
CA ALA A 15 -4.02 -8.03 -4.04
C ALA A 15 -3.35 -6.66 -4.09
N VAL A 16 -4.01 -5.64 -3.57
CA VAL A 16 -3.41 -4.33 -3.31
C VAL A 16 -2.91 -4.33 -1.87
N THR A 17 -1.64 -4.03 -1.68
CA THR A 17 -0.95 -4.06 -0.39
C THR A 17 -0.36 -2.69 -0.06
N GLY A 18 0.25 -2.56 1.12
CA GLY A 18 1.04 -1.39 1.48
C GLY A 18 2.29 -1.17 0.62
N ALA A 19 2.66 -2.12 -0.24
CA ALA A 19 3.79 -2.03 -1.17
C ALA A 19 3.36 -1.80 -2.62
N GLY A 20 2.05 -1.82 -2.92
CA GLY A 20 1.52 -1.67 -4.29
C GLY A 20 0.67 -2.88 -4.69
N ILE A 21 0.68 -3.23 -5.98
CA ILE A 21 -0.13 -4.33 -6.53
C ILE A 21 0.73 -5.59 -6.57
N GLN A 22 0.21 -6.69 -6.03
CA GLN A 22 0.89 -7.97 -6.00
C GLN A 22 0.05 -9.07 -6.64
N ALA A 23 0.70 -9.93 -7.40
CA ALA A 23 0.09 -11.16 -7.89
C ALA A 23 0.08 -12.21 -6.78
N VAL A 24 -1.07 -12.85 -6.61
CA VAL A 24 -1.30 -13.84 -5.55
C VAL A 24 -0.54 -15.14 -5.81
N ASP A 25 -0.37 -15.50 -7.08
CA ASP A 25 0.31 -16.73 -7.44
C ASP A 25 1.81 -16.63 -7.17
N GLN A 26 2.26 -17.30 -6.11
CA GLN A 26 3.66 -17.35 -5.69
C GLN A 26 4.58 -18.01 -6.74
N ARG A 27 4.03 -18.82 -7.65
CA ARG A 27 4.80 -19.39 -8.77
C ARG A 27 5.32 -18.30 -9.69
N LEU A 28 4.61 -17.17 -9.76
CA LEU A 28 5.03 -16.00 -10.52
C LEU A 28 6.12 -15.19 -9.83
N ARG A 29 6.51 -15.53 -8.58
CA ARG A 29 7.64 -14.92 -7.83
C ARG A 29 7.67 -13.40 -7.87
N GLY A 30 6.50 -12.76 -7.82
CA GLY A 30 6.37 -11.30 -7.87
C GLY A 30 6.76 -10.66 -9.21
N VAL A 31 6.93 -11.43 -10.29
CA VAL A 31 7.28 -10.91 -11.62
C VAL A 31 6.21 -9.92 -12.13
N LEU A 32 4.97 -10.13 -11.72
CA LEU A 32 3.83 -9.29 -12.08
C LEU A 32 3.58 -8.13 -11.12
N ASP A 33 4.33 -8.05 -10.03
CA ASP A 33 4.10 -7.04 -9.00
C ASP A 33 4.48 -5.65 -9.51
N ILE A 34 3.75 -4.65 -9.02
CA ILE A 34 3.95 -3.25 -9.32
C ILE A 34 4.07 -2.52 -7.99
N ASP A 35 5.27 -2.01 -7.74
CA ASP A 35 5.55 -1.16 -6.59
C ASP A 35 4.79 0.18 -6.71
N ILE A 36 4.44 0.80 -5.57
CA ILE A 36 3.78 2.11 -5.51
C ILE A 36 4.53 3.15 -6.36
N ALA A 37 5.87 3.16 -6.32
CA ALA A 37 6.68 4.11 -7.09
C ALA A 37 6.49 3.99 -8.61
N ARG A 38 5.99 2.85 -9.10
CA ARG A 38 5.82 2.55 -10.53
C ARG A 38 4.37 2.37 -10.94
N LEU A 39 3.42 2.67 -10.05
CA LEU A 39 1.99 2.52 -10.29
C LEU A 39 1.46 3.40 -11.44
N TRP A 40 2.16 4.50 -11.69
CA TRP A 40 1.86 5.48 -12.73
C TRP A 40 2.75 5.32 -13.98
N ASP A 41 3.61 4.30 -14.04
CA ASP A 41 4.37 3.92 -15.24
C ASP A 41 3.46 3.13 -16.18
N ASP A 42 2.81 3.83 -17.11
CA ASP A 42 1.84 3.21 -18.02
C ASP A 42 2.48 2.13 -18.91
N HIS A 43 3.75 2.27 -19.29
CA HIS A 43 4.44 1.24 -20.08
C HIS A 43 4.61 -0.05 -19.26
N LEU A 44 5.02 0.06 -17.99
CA LEU A 44 5.06 -1.08 -17.09
C LEU A 44 3.67 -1.70 -16.93
N VAL A 45 2.66 -0.90 -16.61
CA VAL A 45 1.29 -1.35 -16.38
C VAL A 45 0.78 -2.13 -17.59
N GLN A 46 0.94 -1.60 -18.80
CA GLN A 46 0.54 -2.30 -20.02
C GLN A 46 1.33 -3.58 -20.26
N SER A 47 2.65 -3.58 -19.99
CA SER A 47 3.46 -4.80 -20.10
C SER A 47 2.99 -5.93 -19.18
N ARG A 48 2.49 -5.58 -17.98
CA ARG A 48 1.97 -6.54 -16.98
C ARG A 48 0.59 -7.03 -17.37
N ARG A 49 -0.27 -6.12 -17.81
CA ARG A 49 -1.62 -6.42 -18.30
C ARG A 49 -1.61 -7.34 -19.53
N ALA A 50 -0.65 -7.16 -20.44
CA ALA A 50 -0.54 -7.92 -21.68
C ALA A 50 0.01 -9.35 -21.50
N LYS A 51 0.44 -9.75 -20.29
CA LYS A 51 0.96 -11.11 -20.09
C LYS A 51 -0.14 -12.18 -20.25
N PRO A 52 0.16 -13.31 -20.93
CA PRO A 52 -0.78 -14.41 -21.04
C PRO A 52 -1.12 -14.99 -19.66
N GLY A 53 -2.40 -15.25 -19.42
CA GLY A 53 -2.92 -15.80 -18.15
C GLY A 53 -3.29 -14.75 -17.10
N VAL A 54 -3.09 -13.46 -17.37
CA VAL A 54 -3.56 -12.36 -16.52
C VAL A 54 -5.05 -12.11 -16.76
N ASN A 55 -5.85 -12.12 -15.69
CA ASN A 55 -7.18 -11.56 -15.72
C ASN A 55 -7.09 -10.03 -15.77
N ALA A 56 -7.24 -9.47 -16.97
CA ALA A 56 -7.15 -8.04 -17.20
C ALA A 56 -8.20 -7.25 -16.41
N ALA A 57 -9.41 -7.78 -16.22
CA ALA A 57 -10.47 -7.08 -15.48
C ALA A 57 -10.13 -6.92 -13.99
N ASP A 58 -9.63 -7.99 -13.36
CA ASP A 58 -9.20 -7.91 -11.96
C ASP A 58 -7.95 -7.03 -11.81
N PHE A 59 -7.03 -7.08 -12.78
CA PHE A 59 -5.85 -6.22 -12.80
C PHE A 59 -6.23 -4.74 -12.91
N ASP A 60 -7.12 -4.39 -13.84
CA ASP A 60 -7.57 -3.01 -14.03
C ASP A 60 -8.28 -2.49 -12.77
N LYS A 61 -9.09 -3.33 -12.10
CA LYS A 61 -9.70 -2.99 -10.81
C LYS A 61 -8.67 -2.79 -9.71
N ALA A 62 -7.66 -3.65 -9.63
CA ALA A 62 -6.56 -3.51 -8.67
C ALA A 62 -5.77 -2.22 -8.91
N LEU A 63 -5.54 -1.85 -10.17
CA LEU A 63 -4.90 -0.59 -10.55
C LEU A 63 -5.69 0.63 -10.10
N THR A 64 -7.01 0.64 -10.32
CA THR A 64 -7.88 1.71 -9.85
C THR A 64 -7.82 1.86 -8.33
N VAL A 65 -8.01 0.76 -7.59
CA VAL A 65 -7.96 0.78 -6.11
C VAL A 65 -6.60 1.24 -5.59
N ALA A 66 -5.51 0.78 -6.22
CA ALA A 66 -4.17 1.19 -5.84
C ALA A 66 -3.93 2.68 -6.12
N ARG A 67 -4.39 3.23 -7.25
CA ARG A 67 -4.21 4.64 -7.61
C ARG A 67 -5.06 5.58 -6.73
N GLU A 68 -6.25 5.15 -6.34
CA GLU A 68 -7.07 5.86 -5.36
C GLU A 68 -6.39 5.93 -3.99
N ARG A 69 -5.73 4.85 -3.58
CA ARG A 69 -5.04 4.77 -2.29
C ARG A 69 -3.68 5.45 -2.27
N PHE A 70 -2.96 5.37 -3.39
CA PHE A 70 -1.64 5.95 -3.59
C PHE A 70 -1.72 6.96 -4.73
N PRO A 71 -2.39 8.11 -4.49
CA PRO A 71 -2.46 9.17 -5.49
C PRO A 71 -1.03 9.58 -5.85
N GLN A 72 -0.81 9.87 -7.13
CA GLN A 72 0.46 10.44 -7.57
C GLN A 72 0.66 11.73 -6.78
N ALA A 73 1.64 11.75 -5.86
CA ALA A 73 2.07 13.01 -5.29
C ALA A 73 2.39 13.92 -6.48
N PRO A 74 1.92 15.18 -6.51
CA PRO A 74 2.34 16.08 -7.57
C PRO A 74 3.85 16.02 -7.55
N ALA A 75 4.44 15.55 -8.67
CA ALA A 75 5.87 15.64 -8.85
C ALA A 75 6.21 17.07 -8.42
N SER A 76 7.24 17.26 -7.59
CA SER A 76 7.80 18.59 -7.44
C SER A 76 8.32 18.95 -8.81
N ASP A 77 7.42 19.51 -9.61
CA ASP A 77 7.73 20.25 -10.79
C ASP A 77 8.75 21.26 -10.27
N PRO A 78 9.96 21.33 -10.84
CA PRO A 78 10.94 22.34 -10.44
C PRO A 78 10.31 23.74 -10.45
N PHE A 79 9.26 23.97 -11.25
CA PHE A 79 8.43 25.16 -11.21
C PHE A 79 7.64 25.33 -9.90
N VAL A 80 7.00 24.29 -9.37
CA VAL A 80 6.29 24.32 -8.08
C VAL A 80 7.27 24.45 -6.91
N ALA A 81 8.45 23.83 -7.00
CA ALA A 81 9.52 24.03 -6.03
C ALA A 81 10.04 25.48 -6.05
N GLN A 82 10.18 26.08 -7.25
CA GLN A 82 10.56 27.48 -7.41
C GLN A 82 9.48 28.44 -6.91
N LEU A 83 8.19 28.17 -7.16
CA LEU A 83 7.08 28.97 -6.62
C LEU A 83 6.95 28.87 -5.09
N ARG A 84 7.26 27.70 -4.50
CA ARG A 84 7.39 27.56 -3.04
C ARG A 84 8.59 28.33 -2.49
N ALA A 85 9.74 28.27 -3.16
CA ALA A 85 10.93 29.02 -2.77
C ALA A 85 10.71 30.55 -2.86
N LEU A 86 9.83 31.00 -3.78
CA LEU A 86 9.42 32.39 -3.95
C LEU A 86 8.26 32.80 -3.02
N GLY A 87 7.77 31.92 -2.13
CA GLY A 87 6.73 32.25 -1.16
C GLY A 87 5.32 32.45 -1.74
N VAL A 88 5.08 32.02 -2.98
CA VAL A 88 3.79 32.20 -3.68
C VAL A 88 2.74 31.18 -3.20
N ILE A 89 3.18 30.07 -2.58
CA ILE A 89 2.30 28.99 -2.11
C ILE A 89 2.62 28.70 -0.65
N GLU A 90 1.80 29.21 0.26
CA GLU A 90 1.85 28.87 1.68
C GLU A 90 1.57 27.37 1.85
N ALA A 91 2.56 26.62 2.36
CA ALA A 91 2.35 25.26 2.79
C ALA A 91 1.53 25.29 4.09
N PRO A 92 0.40 24.56 4.20
CA PRO A 92 -0.23 24.40 5.51
C PRO A 92 0.73 23.60 6.39
N VAL A 93 1.33 24.28 7.37
CA VAL A 93 2.05 23.64 8.47
C VAL A 93 1.01 22.92 9.31
N VAL A 94 0.69 21.69 8.92
CA VAL A 94 -0.03 20.75 9.78
C VAL A 94 1.04 20.06 10.63
N SER A 95 1.38 20.68 11.75
CA SER A 95 2.08 20.00 12.84
C SER A 95 1.18 18.88 13.35
N PRO A 96 1.54 17.58 13.24
CA PRO A 96 0.81 16.56 13.97
C PRO A 96 1.22 16.68 15.44
N ALA A 97 0.42 17.39 16.23
CA ALA A 97 0.50 17.32 17.68
C ALA A 97 0.13 15.89 18.09
N VAL A 98 1.15 15.06 18.31
CA VAL A 98 0.97 13.67 18.77
C VAL A 98 0.45 13.74 20.21
N PRO A 99 -0.75 13.21 20.54
CA PRO A 99 -1.17 13.13 21.93
C PRO A 99 -0.26 12.12 22.64
N ALA A 100 0.43 12.56 23.69
CA ALA A 100 1.22 11.69 24.55
C ALA A 100 0.33 10.58 25.15
N MET A 101 0.58 9.35 24.74
CA MET A 101 -0.15 8.16 25.20
C MET A 101 0.12 7.93 26.69
N ARG A 102 -0.88 8.15 27.54
CA ARG A 102 -0.82 7.81 28.97
C ARG A 102 -1.27 6.37 29.19
N LEU A 103 -0.32 5.47 29.43
CA LEU A 103 -0.59 4.11 29.86
C LEU A 103 -0.98 4.09 31.35
N ARG A 104 -2.12 3.49 31.66
CA ARG A 104 -2.56 3.14 33.03
C ARG A 104 -2.58 1.62 33.12
N ALA A 105 -1.80 1.06 34.04
CA ALA A 105 -1.85 -0.37 34.34
C ALA A 105 -2.95 -0.62 35.37
N GLU A 106 -4.13 -1.04 34.92
CA GLU A 106 -5.11 -1.65 35.82
C GLU A 106 -4.74 -3.11 36.03
N GLY A 107 -4.28 -3.42 37.24
CA GLY A 107 -3.82 -4.75 37.64
C GLY A 107 -4.96 -5.77 37.61
N ARG A 108 -5.12 -6.46 36.48
CA ARG A 108 -5.80 -7.75 36.44
C ARG A 108 -4.96 -8.72 35.62
N LEU A 109 -4.42 -9.73 36.30
CA LEU A 109 -3.66 -10.82 35.69
C LEU A 109 -4.47 -11.41 34.53
N ALA A 110 -3.94 -11.28 33.31
CA ALA A 110 -4.54 -11.88 32.13
C ALA A 110 -4.65 -13.40 32.34
N ARG A 111 -5.86 -13.93 32.22
CA ARG A 111 -6.08 -15.38 32.17
C ARG A 111 -5.62 -15.87 30.80
N PHE A 112 -4.38 -16.34 30.72
CA PHE A 112 -3.84 -16.99 29.54
C PHE A 112 -4.69 -18.21 29.20
N LEU A 113 -5.18 -18.29 27.96
CA LEU A 113 -5.81 -19.51 27.44
C LEU A 113 -4.73 -20.57 27.19
N PRO A 114 -5.06 -21.87 27.36
CA PRO A 114 -4.09 -22.94 27.18
C PRO A 114 -3.52 -22.94 25.75
N GLN A 115 -2.19 -23.00 25.69
CA GLN A 115 -1.39 -23.17 24.48
C GLN A 115 -1.85 -24.39 23.68
N TRP A 116 -2.13 -24.19 22.38
CA TRP A 116 -2.53 -25.26 21.47
C TRP A 116 -1.32 -26.16 21.19
N ARG A 117 -1.42 -27.47 21.51
CA ARG A 117 -0.36 -28.44 21.22
C ARG A 117 -0.42 -28.87 19.75
N ILE A 118 0.63 -28.57 18.99
CA ILE A 118 0.85 -29.12 17.65
C ILE A 118 1.35 -30.57 17.80
N ARG A 119 0.64 -31.54 17.22
CA ARG A 119 1.17 -32.91 17.04
C ARG A 119 1.94 -32.96 15.71
N ARG A 120 3.13 -33.56 15.74
CA ARG A 120 4.02 -33.75 14.58
C ARG A 120 3.53 -34.89 13.71
#